data_AF-A0A645INR5-F1
#
_entry.id   AF-A0A645INR5-F1
#
_cell.length_a   1.000
_cell.length_b   1.000
_cell.length_c   1.000
_cell.angle_alpha   90.00
_cell.angle_beta   90.00
_cell.angle_gamma   90.00
#
_symmetry.space_group_name_H-M   'P 1'
#
loop_
_entity.id
_entity.type
_entity.pdbx_description
1 polymer ?
#
loop_
_entity_poly.entity_id
_entity_poly.type
_entity_poly.pdbx_seq_one_letter_code
_entity_poly.pdbx_strand_id
1 'polypeptide(L)'
;MFESAIEGKLILTTIVIMVFKEVLTFTGVIQRLPEYFSALPIPPVIIFMLLFFFGTLVAGAQGMIAIAVPLAYATIPNGGLALMVLIMCTTYIAMQISPTHICLAIVVEHYGTSFIDLVKKTIPILLSFLLISSLYSYLLYFLL
;
A
#
# COMPACT_ATOMS: atom_id res chain seq x y z
N MET A 1 21.77 -30.56 -3.10
CA MET A 1 20.54 -29.96 -3.64
C MET A 1 19.80 -29.10 -2.61
N PHE A 2 19.64 -29.56 -1.36
CA PHE A 2 19.03 -28.76 -0.28
C PHE A 2 19.84 -27.54 0.17
N GLU A 3 21.17 -27.61 0.23
CA GLU A 3 22.00 -26.46 0.65
C GLU A 3 21.95 -25.29 -0.35
N SER A 4 21.76 -25.59 -1.65
CA SER A 4 21.60 -24.58 -2.70
C SER A 4 20.22 -23.90 -2.70
N ALA A 5 19.24 -24.48 -2.01
CA ALA A 5 17.89 -23.93 -1.91
C ALA A 5 17.76 -22.89 -0.76
N ILE A 6 18.74 -22.85 0.15
CA ILE A 6 18.76 -21.92 1.27
C ILE A 6 19.56 -20.69 0.87
N GLU A 7 18.89 -19.69 0.28
CA GLU A 7 19.48 -18.37 0.05
C GLU A 7 19.42 -17.54 1.33
N GLY A 8 20.50 -17.58 2.12
CA GLY A 8 20.60 -16.82 3.37
C GLY A 8 20.40 -15.31 3.20
N LYS A 9 20.76 -14.74 2.05
CA LYS A 9 20.53 -13.32 1.73
C LYS A 9 19.04 -13.00 1.59
N LEU A 10 18.28 -13.91 1.00
CA LEU A 10 16.84 -13.76 0.79
C LEU A 10 16.07 -13.93 2.12
N ILE A 11 16.49 -14.89 2.94
CA ILE A 11 15.99 -15.08 4.31
C ILE A 11 16.25 -13.83 5.16
N LEU A 12 17.49 -13.30 5.15
CA LEU A 12 17.84 -12.09 5.89
C LEU A 12 17.00 -10.89 5.44
N THR A 13 16.88 -10.68 4.12
CA THR A 13 16.09 -9.58 3.55
C THR A 13 14.62 -9.67 3.98
N THR A 14 14.06 -10.87 4.01
CA THR A 14 12.69 -11.12 4.47
C THR A 14 12.52 -10.79 5.95
N ILE A 15 13.44 -11.24 6.81
CA ILE A 15 13.42 -10.95 8.24
C ILE A 15 13.50 -9.43 8.48
N VAL A 16 14.41 -8.75 7.80
CA VAL A 16 14.58 -7.29 7.93
C VAL A 16 13.31 -6.54 7.54
N ILE A 17 12.67 -6.92 6.43
CA ILE A 17 11.39 -6.32 5.99
C ILE A 17 10.28 -6.53 7.03
N MET A 18 10.16 -7.75 7.57
CA MET A 18 9.14 -8.08 8.56
C MET A 18 9.37 -7.34 9.89
N VAL A 19 10.62 -7.24 10.35
CA VAL A 19 10.97 -6.46 11.54
C VAL A 19 10.70 -4.97 11.34
N PHE A 20 11.07 -4.41 10.18
CA PHE A 20 10.82 -3.01 9.86
C PHE A 20 9.32 -2.67 9.91
N LYS A 21 8.47 -3.54 9.35
CA LYS A 21 7.01 -3.41 9.45
C LYS A 21 6.52 -3.36 10.90
N GLU A 22 7.01 -4.25 11.76
CA GLU A 22 6.60 -4.28 13.17
C GLU A 22 7.10 -3.04 13.93
N VAL A 23 8.29 -2.53 13.63
CA VAL A 23 8.80 -1.27 14.19
C VAL A 23 7.90 -0.10 13.80
N LEU A 24 7.48 0.00 12.54
CA LEU A 24 6.57 1.06 12.09
C LEU A 24 5.18 0.97 12.74
N THR A 25 4.74 -0.24 13.03
CA THR A 25 3.48 -0.49 13.76
C THR A 25 3.61 -0.13 15.24
N PHE A 26 4.74 -0.49 15.85
CA PHE A 26 5.04 -0.21 17.26
C PHE A 26 5.23 1.28 17.56
N THR A 27 5.90 2.01 16.65
CA THR A 27 6.15 3.45 16.79
C THR A 27 4.87 4.30 16.76
N GLY A 28 3.72 3.70 16.42
CA GLY A 28 2.46 4.42 16.37
C GLY A 28 2.31 5.31 15.13
N VAL A 29 3.28 5.29 14.21
CA VAL A 29 3.31 6.19 13.05
C VAL A 29 2.05 5.97 12.19
N ILE A 30 1.64 4.72 12.00
CA ILE A 30 0.44 4.35 11.24
C ILE A 30 -0.83 4.97 11.84
N GLN A 31 -0.91 5.00 13.17
CA GLN A 31 -2.06 5.52 13.92
C GLN A 31 -2.11 7.06 13.87
N ARG A 32 -0.98 7.71 13.64
CA ARG A 32 -0.88 9.19 13.53
C ARG A 32 -1.04 9.70 12.10
N LEU A 33 -0.81 8.86 11.08
CA LEU A 33 -1.07 9.22 9.67
C LEU A 33 -2.45 9.86 9.44
N PRO A 34 -3.57 9.29 9.95
CA PRO A 34 -4.90 9.89 9.79
C PRO A 34 -4.99 11.31 10.35
N GLU A 35 -4.36 11.59 11.49
CA GLU A 35 -4.38 12.92 12.13
C GLU A 35 -3.68 13.96 11.25
N TYR A 36 -2.52 13.60 10.68
CA TYR A 36 -1.79 14.48 9.77
C TYR A 36 -2.58 14.79 8.49
N PHE A 37 -3.26 13.80 7.91
CA PHE A 37 -4.05 14.03 6.70
C PHE A 37 -5.36 14.79 6.97
N SER A 38 -5.91 14.68 8.19
CA SER A 38 -7.10 15.45 8.60
C SER A 38 -6.83 16.96 8.72
N ALA A 39 -5.56 17.37 8.84
CA ALA A 39 -5.17 18.77 8.83
C ALA A 39 -5.19 19.39 7.42
N LEU A 40 -5.27 18.58 6.35
CA LEU A 40 -5.35 19.10 4.98
C LEU A 40 -6.80 19.44 4.60
N PRO A 41 -7.06 20.60 3.97
CA PRO A 41 -8.39 20.98 3.49
C PRO A 41 -8.76 20.24 2.19
N ILE A 42 -8.80 18.91 2.23
CA ILE A 42 -9.04 18.02 1.08
C ILE A 42 -10.26 17.11 1.40
N PRO A 43 -11.06 16.68 0.40
CA PRO A 43 -12.14 15.73 0.61
C PRO A 43 -11.70 14.45 1.34
N PRO A 44 -12.50 13.93 2.30
CA PRO A 44 -12.16 12.73 3.08
C PRO A 44 -11.81 11.50 2.24
N VAL A 45 -12.47 11.31 1.10
CA VAL A 45 -12.21 10.18 0.18
C VAL A 45 -10.77 10.18 -0.33
N ILE A 46 -10.24 11.37 -0.68
CA ILE A 46 -8.87 11.53 -1.17
C ILE A 46 -7.87 11.36 -0.02
N ILE A 47 -8.22 11.83 1.19
CA ILE A 47 -7.44 11.58 2.40
C ILE A 47 -7.26 10.08 2.63
N PHE A 48 -8.34 9.30 2.57
CA PHE A 48 -8.24 7.84 2.71
C PHE A 48 -7.48 7.19 1.56
N MET A 49 -7.66 7.63 0.32
CA MET A 49 -6.84 7.15 -0.80
C MET A 49 -5.35 7.35 -0.52
N LEU A 50 -4.92 8.56 -0.14
CA LEU A 50 -3.53 8.87 0.17
C LEU A 50 -3.01 8.07 1.38
N LEU A 51 -3.85 7.94 2.41
CA LEU A 51 -3.53 7.18 3.61
C LEU A 51 -3.32 5.71 3.30
N PHE A 52 -4.17 5.10 2.49
CA PHE A 52 -4.01 3.72 2.05
C PHE A 52 -2.80 3.57 1.13
N PHE A 53 -2.52 4.55 0.27
CA PHE A 53 -1.35 4.52 -0.60
C PHE A 53 -0.06 4.53 0.21
N PHE A 54 0.22 5.60 0.95
CA PHE A 54 1.45 5.75 1.71
C PHE A 54 1.56 4.78 2.88
N GLY A 55 0.44 4.54 3.57
CA GLY A 55 0.40 3.55 4.64
C GLY A 55 0.78 2.17 4.13
N THR A 56 0.34 1.76 2.94
CA THR A 56 0.65 0.44 2.39
C THR A 56 2.11 0.35 1.93
N LEU A 57 2.70 1.45 1.44
CA LEU A 57 4.12 1.50 1.11
C LEU A 57 5.03 1.29 2.33
N VAL A 58 4.57 1.75 3.50
CA VAL A 58 5.36 1.76 4.73
C VAL A 58 5.07 0.52 5.58
N ALA A 59 3.80 0.21 5.84
CA ALA A 59 3.37 -0.83 6.78
C ALA A 59 2.92 -2.14 6.10
N GLY A 60 2.77 -2.13 4.78
CA GLY A 60 2.17 -3.23 4.03
C GLY A 60 0.64 -3.28 4.11
N ALA A 61 0.04 -4.00 3.16
CA ALA A 61 -1.40 -3.98 2.94
C ALA A 61 -2.21 -4.55 4.11
N GLN A 62 -1.77 -5.67 4.69
CA GLN A 62 -2.52 -6.36 5.74
C GLN A 62 -2.69 -5.50 7.00
N GLY A 63 -1.63 -4.81 7.42
CA GLY A 63 -1.67 -3.90 8.57
C GLY A 63 -2.56 -2.68 8.31
N MET A 64 -2.43 -2.08 7.12
CA MET A 64 -3.25 -0.93 6.75
C MET A 64 -4.72 -1.27 6.63
N ILE A 65 -5.07 -2.39 6.00
CA ILE A 65 -6.47 -2.80 5.84
C ILE A 65 -7.12 -3.01 7.22
N ALA A 66 -6.45 -3.68 8.14
CA ALA A 66 -6.99 -3.99 9.46
C ALA A 66 -7.33 -2.73 10.29
N ILE A 67 -6.52 -1.66 10.16
CA ILE A 67 -6.65 -0.45 10.97
C ILE A 67 -7.49 0.62 10.24
N ALA A 68 -7.22 0.83 8.96
CA ALA A 68 -7.74 1.98 8.22
C ALA A 68 -9.10 1.73 7.58
N VAL A 69 -9.50 0.48 7.29
CA VAL A 69 -10.84 0.21 6.71
C VAL A 69 -11.96 0.58 7.69
N PRO A 70 -11.95 0.14 8.96
CA PRO A 70 -12.99 0.53 9.92
C PRO A 70 -13.04 2.06 10.11
N LEU A 71 -11.88 2.71 10.14
CA LEU A 71 -11.76 4.15 10.26
C LEU A 71 -12.36 4.89 9.04
N ALA A 72 -12.12 4.38 7.83
CA ALA A 72 -12.67 4.93 6.61
C ALA A 72 -14.21 4.92 6.62
N TYR A 73 -14.82 3.82 7.04
CA TYR A 73 -16.28 3.70 7.14
C TYR A 73 -16.89 4.44 8.32
N ALA A 74 -16.15 4.61 9.42
CA ALA A 74 -16.57 5.48 10.52
C ALA A 74 -16.60 6.96 10.10
N THR A 75 -15.68 7.37 9.23
CA THR A 75 -15.55 8.76 8.77
C THR A 75 -16.47 9.06 7.58
N ILE A 76 -16.71 8.08 6.71
CA ILE A 76 -17.56 8.21 5.52
C ILE A 76 -18.63 7.10 5.55
N PRO A 77 -19.70 7.26 6.35
CA PRO A 77 -20.73 6.22 6.52
C PRO A 77 -21.42 5.86 5.20
N ASN A 78 -21.58 6.84 4.31
CA ASN A 78 -22.21 6.68 3.00
C ASN A 78 -21.21 6.29 1.88
N GLY A 79 -19.97 5.92 2.22
CA GLY A 79 -18.95 5.60 1.22
C GLY A 79 -19.24 4.32 0.42
N GLY A 80 -20.03 3.41 1.00
CA GLY A 80 -20.56 2.23 0.32
C GLY A 80 -19.51 1.39 -0.40
N LEU A 81 -19.90 0.80 -1.54
CA LEU A 81 -19.01 -0.01 -2.38
C LEU A 81 -17.93 0.83 -3.09
N ALA A 82 -18.27 2.06 -3.48
CA ALA A 82 -17.35 2.94 -4.23
C ALA A 82 -16.07 3.22 -3.43
N LEU A 83 -16.21 3.52 -2.12
CA LEU A 83 -15.08 3.73 -1.23
C LEU A 83 -14.25 2.44 -1.07
N MET A 84 -14.88 1.28 -0.91
CA MET A 84 -14.19 -0.01 -0.79
C MET A 84 -13.29 -0.27 -2.00
N VAL A 85 -13.85 -0.11 -3.20
CA VAL A 85 -13.12 -0.34 -4.44
C VAL A 85 -11.92 0.59 -4.52
N LEU A 86 -12.10 1.87 -4.19
CA LEU A 86 -11.02 2.85 -4.22
C LEU A 86 -9.87 2.49 -3.30
N ILE A 87 -10.16 2.21 -2.02
CA ILE A 87 -9.12 1.93 -1.02
C ILE A 87 -8.43 0.58 -1.32
N MET A 88 -9.16 -0.43 -1.78
CA MET A 88 -8.58 -1.73 -2.14
C MET A 88 -7.71 -1.66 -3.39
N CYS A 89 -8.17 -0.98 -4.45
CA CYS A 89 -7.36 -0.75 -5.65
C CYS A 89 -6.09 0.06 -5.33
N THR A 90 -6.22 1.09 -4.50
CA THR A 90 -5.08 1.92 -4.06
C THR A 90 -4.07 1.11 -3.26
N THR A 91 -4.55 0.25 -2.35
CA THR A 91 -3.70 -0.68 -1.59
C THR A 91 -2.95 -1.63 -2.52
N TYR A 92 -3.67 -2.24 -3.47
CA TYR A 92 -3.09 -3.20 -4.41
C TYR A 92 -1.94 -2.58 -5.23
N ILE A 93 -2.17 -1.39 -5.80
CA ILE A 93 -1.15 -0.76 -6.65
C ILE A 93 0.04 -0.23 -5.83
N ALA A 94 -0.19 0.22 -4.59
CA ALA A 94 0.87 0.60 -3.67
C ALA A 94 1.79 -0.59 -3.35
N MET A 95 1.26 -1.82 -3.23
CA MET A 95 2.09 -3.01 -3.02
C MET A 95 3.09 -3.25 -4.15
N GLN A 96 2.79 -2.84 -5.39
CA GLN A 96 3.66 -3.06 -6.55
C GLN A 96 4.93 -2.22 -6.56
N ILE A 97 5.02 -1.21 -5.68
CA ILE A 97 6.21 -0.37 -5.50
C ILE A 97 6.68 -0.35 -4.04
N SER A 98 6.07 -1.17 -3.18
CA SER A 98 6.38 -1.19 -1.76
C SER A 98 7.65 -2.02 -1.49
N PRO A 99 8.64 -1.47 -0.76
CA PRO A 99 9.80 -2.25 -0.33
C PRO A 99 9.42 -3.34 0.67
N THR A 100 8.23 -3.27 1.28
CA THR A 100 7.74 -4.31 2.19
C THR A 100 7.17 -5.53 1.48
N HIS A 101 7.05 -5.48 0.14
CA HIS A 101 6.51 -6.59 -0.63
C HIS A 101 7.63 -7.58 -0.99
N ILE A 102 7.65 -8.73 -0.32
CA ILE A 102 8.71 -9.74 -0.44
C ILE A 102 8.97 -10.17 -1.89
N CYS A 103 7.94 -10.22 -2.74
CA CYS A 103 8.11 -10.64 -4.13
C CYS A 103 8.97 -9.64 -4.93
N LEU A 104 8.95 -8.34 -4.60
CA LEU A 104 9.83 -7.37 -5.26
C LEU A 104 11.30 -7.60 -4.86
N ALA A 105 11.57 -7.93 -3.59
CA ALA A 105 12.91 -8.24 -3.13
C ALA A 105 13.49 -9.48 -3.84
N ILE A 106 12.67 -10.52 -4.02
CA ILE A 106 13.05 -11.74 -4.76
C ILE A 106 13.41 -11.41 -6.21
N VAL A 107 12.60 -10.59 -6.90
CA VAL A 107 12.85 -10.19 -8.30
C VAL A 107 14.14 -9.40 -8.42
N VAL A 108 14.37 -8.45 -7.52
CA VAL A 108 15.61 -7.66 -7.43
C VAL A 108 16.83 -8.57 -7.25
N GLU A 109 16.73 -9.55 -6.36
CA GLU A 109 17.80 -10.52 -6.10
C GLU A 109 18.05 -11.47 -7.27
N HIS A 110 16.99 -12.05 -7.85
CA HIS A 110 17.10 -13.01 -8.95
C HIS A 110 17.66 -12.39 -10.24
N TYR A 111 17.21 -11.18 -10.59
CA TYR A 111 17.64 -10.49 -11.81
C TYR A 111 18.85 -9.57 -11.59
N GLY A 112 19.31 -9.39 -10.35
CA GLY A 112 20.41 -8.47 -10.03
C GLY A 112 20.12 -7.01 -10.40
N THR A 113 18.86 -6.62 -10.50
CA THR A 113 18.42 -5.26 -10.87
C THR A 113 18.26 -4.40 -9.62
N SER A 114 18.26 -3.07 -9.75
CA SER A 114 18.00 -2.21 -8.58
C SER A 114 16.50 -2.10 -8.30
N PHE A 115 16.12 -1.99 -7.03
CA PHE A 115 14.72 -1.76 -6.64
C PHE A 115 14.16 -0.47 -7.27
N ILE A 116 15.00 0.56 -7.39
CA ILE A 116 14.62 1.86 -7.97
C ILE A 116 14.27 1.72 -9.45
N ASP A 117 15.00 0.90 -10.21
CA ASP A 117 14.71 0.69 -11.63
C ASP A 117 13.40 -0.06 -11.84
N LEU A 118 13.11 -1.02 -10.95
CA LEU A 118 11.82 -1.71 -10.94
C LEU A 118 10.68 -0.72 -10.62
N VAL A 119 10.83 0.11 -9.59
CA VAL A 119 9.84 1.15 -9.25
C VAL A 119 9.63 2.13 -10.41
N LYS A 120 10.69 2.63 -11.04
CA LYS A 120 10.60 3.54 -12.19
C LYS A 120 9.82 2.93 -13.34
N LYS A 121 10.00 1.63 -13.59
CA LYS A 121 9.27 0.91 -14.64
C LYS A 121 7.80 0.68 -14.29
N THR A 122 7.48 0.57 -13.00
CA THR A 122 6.10 0.39 -12.50
C THR A 122 5.33 1.70 -12.39
N ILE A 123 6.00 2.86 -12.22
CA ILE A 123 5.35 4.19 -12.14
C ILE A 123 4.30 4.45 -13.24
N PRO A 124 4.54 4.24 -14.55
CA PRO A 124 3.52 4.50 -15.58
C PRO A 124 2.27 3.63 -15.41
N ILE A 125 2.44 2.38 -15.00
CA ILE A 125 1.33 1.46 -14.71
C ILE A 125 0.60 1.92 -13.44
N LEU A 126 1.33 2.37 -12.42
CA LEU A 126 0.76 2.87 -11.18
C LEU A 126 -0.13 4.10 -11.42
N LEU A 127 0.36 5.06 -12.20
CA LEU A 127 -0.40 6.28 -12.50
C LEU A 127 -1.66 5.98 -13.33
N SER A 128 -1.53 5.15 -14.36
CA SER A 128 -2.70 4.75 -15.17
C SER A 128 -3.73 3.96 -14.36
N PHE A 129 -3.28 3.04 -13.50
CA PHE A 129 -4.17 2.25 -12.65
C PHE A 129 -4.89 3.11 -11.60
N LEU A 130 -4.20 4.06 -10.96
CA LEU A 130 -4.82 5.00 -10.02
C LEU A 130 -5.88 5.86 -10.71
N LEU A 131 -5.60 6.35 -11.91
CA LEU A 131 -6.57 7.15 -12.68
C LEU A 131 -7.82 6.33 -13.04
N ILE A 132 -7.63 5.13 -13.58
CA ILE A 132 -8.74 4.25 -14.00
C ILE A 132 -9.57 3.82 -12.79
N SER A 133 -8.93 3.39 -11.69
CA SER A 133 -9.64 2.97 -10.48
C SER A 133 -10.38 4.12 -9.81
N SER A 134 -9.81 5.33 -9.81
CA SER A 134 -10.48 6.52 -9.30
C SER A 134 -11.70 6.89 -10.15
N LEU A 135 -11.58 6.84 -11.48
CA LEU A 135 -12.70 7.10 -12.39
C LEU A 135 -13.81 6.07 -12.22
N TYR A 136 -13.45 4.79 -12.07
CA TYR A 136 -14.40 3.71 -11.85
C TYR A 136 -15.12 3.85 -10.51
N SER A 137 -14.39 4.16 -9.43
CA SER A 137 -14.99 4.44 -8.12
C SER A 137 -15.93 5.64 -8.17
N TYR A 138 -15.57 6.72 -8.88
CA TYR A 138 -16.43 7.88 -9.07
C TYR A 138 -17.72 7.53 -9.84
N LEU A 139 -17.60 6.72 -10.90
CA LEU A 139 -18.77 6.25 -11.67
C LEU A 139 -19.69 5.37 -10.81
N LEU A 140 -19.12 4.49 -9.99
CA LEU A 140 -19.88 3.69 -9.03
C LEU A 140 -20.61 4.56 -8.00
N TYR A 141 -19.95 5.60 -7.48
CA TYR A 141 -20.56 6.54 -6.54
C TYR A 141 -21.72 7.34 -7.16
N PHE A 142 -21.68 7.59 -8.48
CA PHE A 142 -22.78 8.27 -9.17
C PHE A 142 -23.98 7.35 -9.45
N LEU A 143 -23.75 6.05 -9.61
CA LEU A 143 -24.78 5.08 -9.97
C LEU A 143 -25.54 4.50 -8.77
N LEU A 144 -24.89 4.43 -7.60
CA LEU A 144 -25.41 3.87 -6.34
C LEU A 144 -25.84 4.97 -5.37
#